data_AF-A0A954DIX0-F1
#
_entry.id   AF-A0A954DIX0-F1
#
_cell.length_a   1.000
_cell.length_b   1.000
_cell.length_c   1.000
_cell.angle_alpha   90.00
_cell.angle_beta   90.00
_cell.angle_gamma   90.00
#
_symmetry.space_group_name_H-M   'P 1'
#
loop_
_entity.id
_entity.type
_entity.pdbx_description
1 polymer ?
#
loop_
_entity_poly.entity_id
_entity_poly.type
_entity_poly.pdbx_seq_one_letter_code
_entity_poly.pdbx_strand_id
1 'polypeptide(L)'
;MIRIQVRPNEPLETALRRFKRQCNYAGIFRLAKKTTVYEKPSEKRRREDRERVRNVQRAVRKSMTTRKVRRKGFKSRGGADETSAVPVNPTASQGNEGGVRINVGSSEQKSPENTTSTVTSTTGDN
;
A
#
# COMPACT_ATOMS: atom_id res chain seq x y z
N MET A 1 -20.40 -13.03 14.47
CA MET A 1 -20.66 -14.47 14.21
C MET A 1 -21.09 -14.61 12.76
N ILE A 2 -20.41 -15.43 11.94
CA ILE A 2 -20.79 -15.63 10.53
C ILE A 2 -21.86 -16.72 10.47
N ARG A 3 -22.97 -16.45 9.77
CA ARG A 3 -24.07 -17.39 9.57
C ARG A 3 -24.43 -17.44 8.09
N ILE A 4 -24.72 -18.65 7.58
CA ILE A 4 -25.19 -18.85 6.22
C ILE A 4 -26.42 -19.74 6.29
N GLN A 5 -27.50 -19.25 5.68
CA GLN A 5 -28.72 -20.01 5.49
C GLN A 5 -28.59 -20.80 4.18
N VAL A 6 -28.76 -22.11 4.28
CA VAL A 6 -28.72 -23.01 3.11
C VAL A 6 -30.06 -22.91 2.39
N ARG A 7 -30.02 -22.76 1.06
CA ARG A 7 -31.24 -22.72 0.24
C ARG A 7 -31.71 -24.14 -0.05
N PRO A 8 -33.03 -24.37 -0.21
CA PRO A 8 -33.60 -25.72 -0.33
C PRO A 8 -33.11 -26.51 -1.55
N ASN A 9 -32.69 -25.84 -2.63
CA ASN A 9 -32.21 -26.48 -3.86
C ASN A 9 -30.70 -26.25 -4.11
N GLU A 10 -29.91 -25.99 -3.07
CA GLU A 10 -28.47 -25.77 -3.20
C GLU A 10 -27.66 -26.98 -2.72
N PRO A 11 -26.68 -27.47 -3.53
CA PRO A 11 -25.79 -28.52 -3.05
C PRO A 11 -24.88 -27.97 -1.94
N LEU A 12 -24.65 -28.78 -0.90
CA LEU A 12 -23.88 -28.43 0.31
C LEU A 12 -22.53 -27.76 -0.01
N GLU A 13 -21.84 -28.24 -1.04
CA GLU A 13 -20.56 -27.72 -1.49
C GLU A 13 -20.61 -26.22 -1.84
N THR A 14 -21.73 -25.77 -2.41
CA THR A 14 -21.93 -24.36 -2.76
C THR A 14 -22.15 -23.50 -1.52
N ALA A 15 -22.87 -24.02 -0.52
CA ALA A 15 -23.05 -23.35 0.76
C ALA A 15 -21.71 -23.21 1.52
N LEU A 16 -20.87 -24.25 1.52
CA LEU A 16 -19.53 -24.23 2.11
C LEU A 16 -18.59 -23.24 1.41
N ARG A 17 -18.67 -23.13 0.07
CA ARG A 17 -17.91 -22.09 -0.66
C ARG A 17 -18.32 -20.69 -0.25
N ARG A 18 -19.63 -20.43 -0.08
CA ARG A 18 -20.10 -19.13 0.42
C ARG A 18 -19.61 -18.87 1.84
N PHE A 19 -19.58 -19.90 2.70
CA PHE A 19 -19.06 -19.79 4.06
C PHE A 19 -17.58 -19.39 4.06
N LYS A 20 -16.77 -20.09 3.28
CA LYS A 20 -15.35 -19.77 3.11
C LYS A 20 -15.15 -18.33 2.59
N ARG A 21 -15.98 -17.89 1.63
CA ARG A 21 -15.95 -16.50 1.15
C ARG A 21 -16.29 -15.50 2.25
N GLN A 22 -17.32 -15.74 3.05
CA GLN A 22 -17.67 -14.88 4.17
C GLN A 22 -16.56 -14.83 5.24
N CYS A 23 -15.94 -15.96 5.57
CA CYS A 23 -14.79 -16.02 6.48
C CYS A 23 -13.57 -15.25 5.95
N ASN A 24 -13.32 -15.34 4.64
CA ASN A 24 -12.25 -14.58 3.98
C ASN A 24 -12.55 -13.08 3.96
N TYR A 25 -13.80 -12.70 3.66
CA TYR A 25 -14.23 -11.30 3.63
C TYR A 25 -14.16 -10.65 5.01
N ALA A 26 -14.66 -11.34 6.03
CA ALA A 26 -14.53 -10.92 7.43
C ALA A 26 -13.07 -10.97 7.94
N GLY A 27 -12.14 -11.49 7.14
CA GLY A 27 -10.73 -11.54 7.49
C GLY A 27 -10.41 -12.47 8.66
N ILE A 28 -11.29 -13.43 9.00
CA ILE A 28 -11.13 -14.31 10.17
C ILE A 28 -9.81 -15.06 10.11
N PHE A 29 -9.43 -15.60 8.95
CA PHE A 29 -8.16 -16.30 8.79
C PHE A 29 -6.95 -15.38 8.95
N ARG A 30 -7.06 -14.11 8.52
CA ARG A 30 -6.00 -13.11 8.70
C ARG A 30 -5.86 -12.75 10.18
N LEU A 31 -6.98 -12.57 10.88
CA LEU A 31 -6.98 -12.27 12.30
C LEU A 31 -6.42 -13.44 13.10
N ALA A 32 -6.89 -14.66 12.85
CA ALA A 32 -6.40 -15.88 13.49
C ALA A 32 -4.87 -15.99 13.39
N LYS A 33 -4.31 -15.82 12.18
CA LYS A 33 -2.85 -15.82 11.97
C LYS A 33 -2.13 -14.65 12.66
N LYS A 34 -2.77 -13.50 12.83
CA LYS A 34 -2.19 -12.34 13.52
C LYS A 34 -2.19 -12.53 15.03
N THR A 35 -3.18 -13.23 15.58
CA THR A 35 -3.38 -13.41 17.02
C THR A 35 -2.78 -14.70 17.57
N THR A 36 -2.25 -15.61 16.74
CA THR A 36 -1.62 -16.85 17.21
C THR A 36 -0.34 -16.64 18.01
N VAL A 37 0.29 -15.46 17.90
CA VAL A 37 1.54 -15.13 18.59
C VAL A 37 1.34 -13.87 19.40
N TYR A 38 1.85 -13.86 20.64
CA TYR A 38 1.93 -12.64 21.42
C TYR A 38 2.95 -11.68 20.79
N GLU A 39 2.46 -10.56 20.28
CA GLU A 39 3.31 -9.48 19.78
C GLU A 39 3.47 -8.42 20.87
N LYS A 40 4.72 -8.15 21.26
CA LYS A 40 5.03 -7.07 22.21
C LYS A 40 4.48 -5.73 21.68
N PRO A 41 3.95 -4.83 22.53
CA PRO A 41 3.34 -3.58 22.08
C PRO A 41 4.26 -2.69 21.21
N SER A 42 5.57 -2.69 21.49
CA SER A 42 6.56 -1.97 20.69
C SER A 42 6.68 -2.52 19.26
N GLU A 43 6.73 -3.85 19.13
CA GLU A 43 6.80 -4.54 17.83
C GLU A 43 5.52 -4.33 17.03
N LYS A 44 4.35 -4.34 17.70
CA LYS A 44 3.06 -4.02 17.08
C LYS A 44 3.06 -2.62 16.47
N ARG A 45 3.49 -1.59 17.21
CA ARG A 45 3.61 -0.22 16.69
C ARG A 45 4.57 -0.16 15.49
N ARG A 46 5.75 -0.77 15.62
CA ARG A 46 6.75 -0.81 14.54
C ARG A 46 6.25 -1.55 13.29
N ARG A 47 5.39 -2.57 13.43
CA ARG A 47 4.75 -3.28 12.32
C ARG A 47 3.70 -2.40 11.65
N GLU A 48 2.85 -1.74 12.42
CA GLU A 48 1.79 -0.84 11.92
C GLU A 48 2.38 0.33 11.12
N ASP A 49 3.46 0.94 11.60
CA ASP A 49 4.13 2.04 10.90
C ASP A 49 4.74 1.58 9.56
N ARG A 50 5.41 0.42 9.55
CA ARG A 50 5.93 -0.19 8.32
C ARG A 50 4.81 -0.55 7.33
N GLU A 51 3.69 -1.08 7.81
CA GLU A 51 2.52 -1.38 6.98
C GLU A 51 1.92 -0.09 6.39
N ARG A 52 1.82 0.99 7.17
CA ARG A 52 1.33 2.29 6.70
C ARG A 52 2.19 2.83 5.56
N VAL A 53 3.52 2.89 5.76
CA VAL A 53 4.46 3.36 4.72
C VAL A 53 4.34 2.51 3.45
N ARG A 54 4.29 1.18 3.59
CA ARG A 54 4.11 0.26 2.46
C ARG A 54 2.79 0.48 1.72
N ASN A 55 1.70 0.73 2.43
CA ASN A 55 0.38 0.97 1.84
C ASN A 55 0.36 2.29 1.05
N VAL A 56 0.96 3.36 1.59
CA VAL A 56 1.12 4.64 0.88
C VAL A 56 1.93 4.45 -0.40
N GLN A 57 3.08 3.79 -0.33
CA GLN A 57 3.92 3.51 -1.50
C GLN A 57 3.18 2.68 -2.56
N ARG A 58 2.40 1.67 -2.14
CA ARG A 58 1.57 0.87 -3.04
C ARG A 58 0.48 1.71 -3.71
N ALA A 59 -0.19 2.60 -2.98
CA ALA A 59 -1.20 3.48 -3.54
C ALA A 59 -0.62 4.44 -4.59
N VAL A 60 0.54 5.05 -4.29
CA VAL A 60 1.27 5.91 -5.24
C VAL A 60 1.62 5.11 -6.50
N ARG A 61 2.25 3.93 -6.37
CA ARG A 61 2.60 3.07 -7.51
C ARG A 61 1.37 2.68 -8.33
N LYS A 62 0.26 2.34 -7.66
CA LYS A 62 -1.00 1.99 -8.32
C LYS A 62 -1.54 3.16 -9.14
N SER A 63 -1.53 4.37 -8.58
CA SER A 63 -1.99 5.58 -9.26
C SER A 63 -1.14 5.95 -10.48
N MET A 64 0.17 5.68 -10.44
CA MET A 64 1.08 5.93 -11.57
C MET A 64 0.85 4.93 -12.71
N THR A 65 0.68 3.65 -12.39
CA THR A 65 0.44 2.62 -13.43
C THR A 65 -0.94 2.79 -14.09
N THR A 66 -2.00 3.09 -13.34
CA THR A 66 -3.32 3.38 -13.94
C THR A 66 -3.28 4.63 -14.82
N ARG A 67 -2.55 5.68 -14.44
CA ARG A 67 -2.33 6.86 -15.29
C ARG A 67 -1.67 6.50 -16.63
N LYS A 68 -0.66 5.62 -16.61
CA LYS A 68 0.05 5.18 -17.83
C LYS A 68 -0.84 4.37 -18.78
N VAL A 69 -1.71 3.51 -18.23
CA VAL A 69 -2.69 2.74 -19.03
C VAL A 69 -3.69 3.67 -19.71
N ARG A 70 -4.20 4.70 -19.01
CA ARG A 70 -5.14 5.68 -19.60
C ARG A 70 -4.51 6.50 -20.73
N ARG A 71 -3.22 6.88 -20.63
CA ARG A 71 -2.53 7.62 -21.70
C ARG A 71 -2.26 6.79 -22.95
N LYS A 72 -2.04 5.47 -22.82
CA LYS A 72 -1.77 4.59 -23.98
C LYS A 72 -3.03 4.30 -24.82
N GLY A 73 -4.23 4.51 -24.26
CA GLY A 73 -5.52 4.29 -24.93
C GLY A 73 -6.04 5.46 -25.78
N PHE A 74 -5.42 6.64 -25.71
CA PHE A 74 -5.81 7.82 -26.49
C PHE A 74 -4.84 8.00 -27.67
N LYS A 75 -4.92 7.12 -28.67
CA LYS A 75 -4.33 7.39 -29.99
C LYS A 75 -5.34 8.23 -30.76
N SER A 76 -5.06 9.53 -30.86
CA SER A 76 -5.71 10.49 -31.74
C SER A 76 -5.87 9.91 -33.15
N ARG A 77 -7.12 9.71 -33.58
CA ARG A 77 -7.49 9.42 -34.97
C ARG A 77 -8.12 10.69 -35.57
N GLY A 78 -7.51 11.21 -36.64
CA GLY A 78 -8.03 12.27 -37.53
C GLY A 78 -8.11 13.67 -36.90
N GLY A 79 -7.73 14.79 -37.51
CA GLY A 79 -7.52 15.11 -38.92
C GLY A 79 -8.85 15.46 -39.61
N ALA A 80 -9.32 16.71 -39.46
CA ALA A 80 -10.18 17.44 -40.41
C ALA A 80 -10.55 18.85 -39.88
N ASP A 81 -10.28 19.83 -40.74
CA ASP A 81 -11.02 21.07 -41.00
C ASP A 81 -10.74 22.35 -40.18
N GLU A 82 -10.02 23.23 -40.87
CA GLU A 82 -9.91 24.67 -40.69
C GLU A 82 -11.29 25.33 -40.67
N THR A 83 -11.67 25.93 -39.54
CA THR A 83 -12.48 27.15 -39.56
C THR A 83 -11.89 28.13 -38.57
N SER A 84 -11.68 29.35 -39.06
CA SER A 84 -11.05 30.47 -38.38
C SER A 84 -11.79 30.87 -37.10
N ALA A 85 -11.35 30.37 -35.95
CA ALA A 85 -11.66 30.94 -34.66
C ALA A 85 -10.42 31.71 -34.19
N VAL A 86 -10.43 33.03 -34.34
CA VAL A 86 -9.43 33.92 -33.75
C VAL A 86 -9.54 33.79 -32.23
N PRO A 87 -8.51 33.29 -31.52
CA PRO A 87 -8.55 33.28 -30.07
C PRO A 87 -8.30 34.71 -29.58
N VAL A 88 -9.33 35.35 -29.02
CA VAL A 88 -9.15 36.54 -28.19
C VAL A 88 -8.47 36.10 -26.90
N ASN A 89 -7.23 36.55 -26.70
CA ASN A 89 -6.48 36.34 -25.46
C ASN A 89 -7.05 37.25 -24.36
N PRO A 90 -7.50 36.73 -23.20
CA PRO A 90 -7.53 37.52 -21.98
C PRO A 90 -6.17 37.46 -21.27
N THR A 91 -5.58 38.64 -21.13
CA THR A 91 -4.35 38.96 -20.40
C THR A 91 -4.33 38.39 -18.97
N ALA A 92 -3.18 37.77 -18.64
CA ALA A 92 -2.52 37.61 -17.35
C ALA A 92 -3.34 37.40 -16.06
N SER A 93 -3.11 36.24 -15.43
CA SER A 93 -2.99 36.13 -13.97
C SER A 93 -2.03 34.98 -13.66
N GLN A 94 -0.80 35.33 -13.29
CA GLN A 94 0.13 34.42 -12.64
C GLN A 94 -0.43 34.07 -11.26
N GLY A 95 -0.61 32.77 -11.00
CA GLY A 95 -1.18 32.24 -9.76
C GLY A 95 -0.44 31.00 -9.31
N ASN A 96 0.76 31.22 -8.78
CA ASN A 96 1.58 30.43 -7.87
C ASN A 96 1.32 28.91 -7.76
N GLU A 97 2.26 28.13 -8.30
CA GLU A 97 2.33 26.68 -8.20
C GLU A 97 2.85 26.26 -6.82
N GLY A 98 1.93 26.11 -5.87
CA GLY A 98 2.19 25.51 -4.56
C GLY A 98 2.36 23.99 -4.64
N GLY A 99 3.33 23.52 -5.42
CA GLY A 99 3.72 22.12 -5.43
C GLY A 99 4.40 21.75 -4.10
N VAL A 100 3.69 21.02 -3.24
CA VAL A 100 4.29 20.38 -2.06
C VAL A 100 5.34 19.37 -2.53
N ARG A 101 6.60 19.81 -2.56
CA ARG A 101 7.76 18.96 -2.77
C ARG A 101 7.99 18.16 -1.48
N ILE A 102 7.48 16.92 -1.44
CA ILE A 102 7.94 15.96 -0.44
C ILE A 102 9.34 15.53 -0.86
N ASN A 103 10.36 16.07 -0.18
CA ASN A 103 11.75 15.68 -0.31
C ASN A 103 11.86 14.17 -0.03
N VAL A 104 12.11 13.38 -1.07
CA VAL A 104 12.54 11.99 -0.94
C VAL A 104 14.01 11.96 -1.32
N GLY A 105 14.86 11.92 -0.30
CA GLY A 105 16.28 11.67 -0.46
C GLY A 105 17.13 12.70 0.26
N SER A 106 17.68 12.31 1.41
CA SER A 106 19.13 12.23 1.56
C SER A 106 19.47 11.36 2.75
N SER A 107 20.28 10.36 2.45
CA SER A 107 21.10 9.57 3.35
C SER A 107 21.95 10.47 4.25
N GLU A 108 21.91 10.26 5.56
CA GLU A 108 22.99 10.66 6.47
C GLU A 108 23.38 9.43 7.30
N GLN A 109 24.62 8.99 7.14
CA GLN A 109 25.28 8.00 7.98
C GLN A 109 25.95 8.69 9.17
N LYS A 110 25.62 8.29 10.41
CA LYS A 110 26.42 8.43 11.66
C LYS A 110 25.61 7.80 12.81
N SER A 111 26.02 6.90 13.70
CA SER A 111 27.22 6.13 14.02
C SER A 111 26.76 4.86 14.77
N PRO A 112 27.48 3.72 14.72
CA PRO A 112 27.30 2.66 15.69
C PRO A 112 28.24 2.87 16.88
N GLU A 113 27.72 3.30 18.02
CA GLU A 113 28.42 3.22 19.31
C GLU A 113 27.55 2.53 20.34
N ASN A 114 27.64 1.20 20.35
CA ASN A 114 27.47 0.40 21.55
C ASN A 114 28.52 -0.70 21.47
N THR A 115 29.65 -0.43 22.12
CA THR A 115 30.65 -1.42 22.50
C THR A 115 30.05 -2.29 23.60
N THR A 116 29.39 -3.38 23.23
CA THR A 116 29.11 -4.45 24.19
C THR A 116 30.40 -5.28 24.28
N SER A 117 31.19 -5.02 25.32
CA SER A 117 32.38 -5.80 25.66
C SER A 117 32.01 -7.26 25.91
N THR A 118 32.51 -8.14 25.04
CA THR A 118 32.52 -9.58 25.21
C THR A 118 33.39 -9.94 26.42
N VAL A 119 32.79 -10.50 27.48
CA VAL A 119 33.51 -11.26 28.50
C VAL A 119 33.46 -12.74 28.14
N THR A 120 34.50 -13.25 27.49
CA THR A 120 34.76 -14.70 27.43
C THR A 120 35.56 -15.09 28.66
N SER A 121 34.95 -15.80 29.59
CA SER A 121 35.65 -16.52 30.66
C SER A 121 36.32 -17.77 30.06
N THR A 122 37.63 -17.74 29.90
CA THR A 122 38.45 -18.94 29.67
C THR A 122 38.67 -19.63 31.01
N THR A 123 38.01 -20.76 31.23
CA THR A 123 38.36 -21.70 32.30
C THR A 123 39.71 -22.31 31.94
N GLY A 124 40.75 -21.95 32.69
CA GLY A 124 42.05 -22.58 32.63
C GLY A 124 42.05 -23.80 33.54
N ASP A 125 42.38 -24.94 32.95
CA ASP A 125 42.72 -26.18 33.64
C ASP A 125 43.97 -26.00 34.52
N ASN A 126 43.94 -26.58 35.72
CA ASN A 126 45.11 -27.02 36.47
C ASN A 126 44.71 -28.16 37.40
#